data_AF-A0A1A7QFY8-F1
#
_entry.id   AF-A0A1A7QFY8-F1
#
_cell.length_a   1.000
_cell.length_b   1.000
_cell.length_c   1.000
_cell.angle_alpha   90.00
_cell.angle_beta   90.00
_cell.angle_gamma   90.00
#
_symmetry.space_group_name_H-M   'P 1'
#
loop_
_entity.id
_entity.type
_entity.pdbx_description
1 polymer ?
#
loop_
_entity_poly.entity_id
_entity_poly.type
_entity_poly.pdbx_seq_one_letter_code
_entity_poly.pdbx_strand_id
1 'polypeptide(L)'
;MKESHMARKPTRGKASNRQVTKSPLPDGLINEAPIAYPVADTSITALQVYHNPDRKPSDDGPWDQEADKVAWLDEETGLGCIMLRQPNGTISGYVGIGPEHPLFGFEADAVPVDVSNVVHGGVTYGKACEVNRFAREAYGKPRQERYTVCHVTRVRLVQEYRTVQTTKDEFDHEDLWWLGFDTDHPGDLIPAGHRNVRRRGDVYRDQSYVYGQCVELARRLKSLANAAEQHSDGGKQPQLPPPHDNVGGAA
;
A
#
# COMPACT_ATOMS: atom_id res chain seq x y z
N MET A 1 -51.78 -20.73 -58.05
CA MET A 1 -51.41 -19.30 -57.94
C MET A 1 -51.44 -18.98 -56.44
N LYS A 2 -50.27 -18.89 -55.77
CA LYS A 2 -49.56 -17.63 -55.43
C LYS A 2 -50.43 -16.77 -54.51
N GLU A 3 -50.13 -16.47 -53.24
CA GLU A 3 -48.85 -16.13 -52.59
C GLU A 3 -48.92 -16.37 -51.07
N SER A 4 -47.80 -16.77 -50.46
CA SER A 4 -47.59 -16.73 -49.00
C SER A 4 -46.54 -15.65 -48.72
N HIS A 5 -46.93 -14.58 -48.02
CA HIS A 5 -46.06 -13.47 -47.64
C HIS A 5 -45.10 -13.90 -46.52
N MET A 6 -43.84 -14.17 -46.88
CA MET A 6 -42.73 -14.31 -45.93
C MET A 6 -42.20 -12.92 -45.56
N ALA A 7 -42.32 -12.54 -44.29
CA ALA A 7 -41.73 -11.33 -43.73
C ALA A 7 -40.19 -11.45 -43.69
N ARG A 8 -39.50 -10.50 -44.34
CA ARG A 8 -38.03 -10.38 -44.30
C ARG A 8 -37.59 -9.77 -42.96
N LYS A 9 -36.73 -10.49 -42.22
CA LYS A 9 -36.05 -9.96 -41.01
C LYS A 9 -35.07 -8.85 -41.37
N PRO A 10 -34.92 -7.79 -40.55
CA PRO A 10 -34.00 -6.70 -40.83
C PRO A 10 -32.55 -7.15 -40.59
N THR A 11 -31.70 -6.90 -41.58
CA THR A 11 -30.26 -7.13 -41.55
C THR A 11 -29.59 -6.13 -40.61
N ARG A 12 -29.02 -6.64 -39.52
CA ARG A 12 -28.24 -5.88 -38.54
C ARG A 12 -26.95 -5.38 -39.22
N GLY A 13 -26.86 -4.07 -39.42
CA GLY A 13 -25.66 -3.43 -39.97
C GLY A 13 -24.42 -3.76 -39.13
N LYS A 14 -23.35 -4.20 -39.78
CA LYS A 14 -22.05 -4.40 -39.15
C LYS A 14 -21.54 -3.05 -38.67
N ALA A 15 -21.60 -2.80 -37.37
CA ALA A 15 -20.89 -1.70 -36.74
C ALA A 15 -19.40 -1.87 -37.05
N SER A 16 -18.79 -0.84 -37.65
CA SER A 16 -17.36 -0.76 -37.89
C SER A 16 -16.63 -1.02 -36.59
N ASN A 17 -15.87 -2.12 -36.54
CA ASN A 17 -15.03 -2.49 -35.42
C ASN A 17 -13.90 -1.45 -35.31
N ARG A 18 -14.17 -0.34 -34.61
CA ARG A 18 -13.14 0.63 -34.25
C ARG A 18 -12.31 -0.06 -33.18
N GLN A 19 -11.23 -0.71 -33.62
CA GLN A 19 -10.27 -1.38 -32.78
C GLN A 19 -9.73 -0.33 -31.81
N VAL A 20 -10.29 -0.31 -30.59
CA VAL A 20 -9.83 0.55 -29.51
C VAL A 20 -8.41 0.12 -29.24
N THR A 21 -7.45 0.96 -29.59
CA THR A 21 -6.06 0.80 -29.19
C THR A 21 -6.08 0.67 -27.67
N LYS A 22 -5.75 -0.52 -27.15
CA LYS A 22 -5.60 -0.73 -25.71
C LYS A 22 -4.59 0.32 -25.22
N SER A 23 -4.92 0.98 -24.12
CA SER A 23 -4.01 1.92 -23.46
C SER A 23 -2.62 1.28 -23.31
N PRO A 24 -1.53 2.01 -23.53
CA PRO A 24 -0.18 1.49 -23.30
C PRO A 24 0.08 1.21 -21.81
N LEU A 25 -0.73 1.80 -20.92
CA LEU A 25 -0.65 1.61 -19.49
C LEU A 25 -1.26 0.27 -19.03
N PRO A 26 -0.73 -0.34 -17.96
CA PRO A 26 -1.39 -1.43 -17.26
C PRO A 26 -2.83 -1.08 -16.90
N ASP A 27 -3.70 -2.09 -16.93
CA ASP A 27 -5.14 -1.93 -16.68
C ASP A 27 -5.43 -1.29 -15.31
N GLY A 28 -6.02 -0.09 -15.34
CA GLY A 28 -6.40 0.72 -14.17
C GLY A 28 -5.35 1.74 -13.71
N LEU A 29 -4.11 1.73 -14.23
CA LEU A 29 -3.10 2.75 -13.91
C LEU A 29 -3.42 4.06 -14.63
N ILE A 30 -3.34 5.18 -13.90
CA ILE A 30 -3.74 6.50 -14.40
C ILE A 30 -2.55 7.33 -14.90
N ASN A 31 -1.35 7.10 -14.36
CA ASN A 31 -0.18 7.94 -14.63
C ASN A 31 1.08 7.14 -15.03
N GLU A 32 1.84 7.67 -16.00
CA GLU A 32 3.16 7.13 -16.43
C GLU A 32 4.34 7.75 -15.68
N ALA A 33 4.15 8.96 -15.15
CA ALA A 33 5.13 9.74 -14.41
C ALA A 33 4.46 10.31 -13.16
N PRO A 34 5.24 10.78 -12.16
CA PRO A 34 4.67 11.39 -10.97
C PRO A 34 3.74 12.56 -11.31
N ILE A 35 2.59 12.62 -10.65
CA ILE A 35 1.57 13.67 -10.84
C ILE A 35 1.20 14.30 -9.50
N ALA A 36 0.74 15.56 -9.54
CA ALA A 36 0.11 16.16 -8.38
C ALA A 36 -1.24 15.48 -8.12
N TYR A 37 -1.44 14.99 -6.90
CA TYR A 37 -2.67 14.36 -6.45
C TYR A 37 -3.27 15.18 -5.29
N PRO A 38 -4.49 15.72 -5.41
CA PRO A 38 -5.12 16.45 -4.33
C PRO A 38 -5.55 15.48 -3.23
N VAL A 39 -5.21 15.78 -1.98
CA VAL A 39 -5.60 14.99 -0.81
C VAL A 39 -5.68 15.89 0.42
N ALA A 40 -6.74 15.75 1.23
CA ALA A 40 -7.05 16.72 2.29
C ALA A 40 -7.05 18.16 1.75
N ASP A 41 -6.45 19.10 2.48
CA ASP A 41 -6.28 20.51 2.06
C ASP A 41 -4.93 20.76 1.36
N THR A 42 -4.29 19.72 0.83
CA THR A 42 -2.97 19.79 0.20
C THR A 42 -2.90 18.97 -1.10
N SER A 43 -1.72 18.89 -1.71
CA SER A 43 -1.42 17.97 -2.80
C SER A 43 -0.10 17.26 -2.55
N ILE A 44 -0.07 15.96 -2.87
CA ILE A 44 1.13 15.13 -2.85
C ILE A 44 1.63 14.87 -4.27
N THR A 45 2.92 14.59 -4.39
CA THR A 45 3.48 14.04 -5.62
C THR A 45 3.21 12.52 -5.66
N ALA A 46 2.09 12.13 -6.26
CA ALA A 46 1.72 10.73 -6.41
C ALA A 46 2.58 10.07 -7.48
N LEU A 47 3.26 8.99 -7.08
CA LEU A 47 4.07 8.16 -7.95
C LEU A 47 3.20 7.19 -8.74
N GLN A 48 2.13 6.68 -8.13
CA GLN A 48 1.16 5.80 -8.78
C GLN A 48 -0.26 6.12 -8.31
N VAL A 49 -1.18 6.14 -9.26
CA VAL A 49 -2.62 6.27 -9.02
C VAL A 49 -3.34 5.20 -9.81
N TYR A 50 -4.14 4.37 -9.14
CA TYR A 50 -4.98 3.37 -9.80
C TYR A 50 -6.45 3.60 -9.54
N HIS A 51 -7.27 3.33 -10.56
CA HIS A 51 -8.68 3.00 -10.41
C HIS A 51 -8.92 1.53 -10.69
N ASN A 52 -9.71 0.90 -9.84
CA ASN A 52 -9.91 -0.53 -9.77
C ASN A 52 -11.41 -0.84 -9.60
N PRO A 53 -12.11 -1.12 -10.72
CA PRO A 53 -13.54 -1.41 -10.71
C PRO A 53 -13.93 -2.57 -9.78
N ASP A 54 -13.00 -3.50 -9.49
CA ASP A 54 -13.27 -4.67 -8.65
C ASP A 54 -13.26 -4.34 -7.14
N ARG A 55 -12.68 -3.20 -6.74
CA ARG A 55 -12.62 -2.76 -5.33
C ARG A 55 -13.51 -1.56 -5.05
N LYS A 56 -13.87 -0.80 -6.08
CA LYS A 56 -14.76 0.34 -5.94
C LYS A 56 -16.16 -0.11 -5.48
N PRO A 57 -16.72 0.46 -4.39
CA PRO A 57 -18.08 0.15 -3.97
C PRO A 57 -19.09 0.53 -5.05
N SER A 58 -20.16 -0.27 -5.17
CA SER A 58 -21.17 -0.09 -6.22
C SER A 58 -22.25 0.95 -5.90
N ASP A 59 -22.49 1.23 -4.62
CA ASP A 59 -23.40 2.29 -4.17
C ASP A 59 -22.72 3.66 -4.36
N ASP A 60 -23.51 4.73 -4.51
CA ASP A 60 -22.99 6.10 -4.55
C ASP A 60 -22.39 6.51 -3.20
N GLY A 61 -21.27 7.22 -3.21
CA GLY A 61 -20.62 7.69 -1.99
C GLY A 61 -19.32 8.48 -2.20
N PRO A 62 -18.65 8.89 -1.12
CA PRO A 62 -17.40 9.67 -1.20
C PRO A 62 -16.32 9.02 -2.08
N TRP A 63 -16.29 7.68 -2.10
CA TRP A 63 -15.37 6.86 -2.89
C TRP A 63 -15.51 7.02 -4.42
N ASP A 64 -16.55 7.69 -4.93
CA ASP A 64 -16.70 7.95 -6.36
C ASP A 64 -15.67 8.93 -6.93
N GLN A 65 -15.09 9.76 -6.07
CA GLN A 65 -14.06 10.76 -6.44
C GLN A 65 -12.66 10.37 -5.95
N GLU A 66 -12.51 9.16 -5.40
CA GLU A 66 -11.26 8.69 -4.81
C GLU A 66 -10.58 7.66 -5.71
N ALA A 67 -9.25 7.65 -5.69
CA ALA A 67 -8.48 6.56 -6.28
C ALA A 67 -8.57 5.28 -5.41
N ASP A 68 -8.34 4.13 -6.03
CA ASP A 68 -8.35 2.83 -5.35
C ASP A 68 -6.96 2.45 -4.83
N LYS A 69 -5.91 3.03 -5.41
CA LYS A 69 -4.55 2.99 -4.87
C LYS A 69 -3.86 4.32 -5.15
N VAL A 70 -3.17 4.86 -4.16
CA VAL A 70 -2.24 5.99 -4.31
C VAL A 70 -0.95 5.63 -3.61
N ALA A 71 0.19 5.76 -4.29
CA ALA A 71 1.51 5.59 -3.71
C ALA A 71 2.33 6.87 -3.86
N TRP A 72 3.03 7.28 -2.81
CA TRP A 72 3.85 8.51 -2.80
C TRP A 72 5.03 8.39 -1.83
N LEU A 73 5.87 9.41 -1.85
CA LEU A 73 6.92 9.64 -0.85
C LEU A 73 6.47 10.72 0.11
N ASP A 74 6.47 10.43 1.40
CA ASP A 74 6.26 11.46 2.41
C ASP A 74 7.45 12.43 2.42
N GLU A 75 7.19 13.70 2.11
CA GLU A 75 8.25 14.70 1.89
C GLU A 75 9.07 15.00 3.16
N GLU A 76 8.46 14.87 4.34
CA GLU A 76 9.10 15.17 5.62
C GLU A 76 10.07 14.06 6.02
N THR A 77 9.67 12.80 5.84
CA THR A 77 10.41 11.64 6.35
C THR A 77 11.20 10.90 5.28
N GLY A 78 10.85 11.08 4.00
CA GLY A 78 11.37 10.31 2.87
C GLY A 78 10.85 8.88 2.80
N LEU A 79 9.86 8.51 3.63
CA LEU A 79 9.32 7.15 3.66
C LEU A 79 8.23 6.96 2.60
N GLY A 80 8.24 5.80 1.96
CA GLY A 80 7.21 5.42 0.99
C GLY A 80 5.88 5.15 1.68
N CYS A 81 4.80 5.72 1.16
CA CYS A 81 3.45 5.59 1.70
C CYS A 81 2.47 5.08 0.63
N ILE A 82 1.47 4.31 1.07
CA ILE A 82 0.40 3.79 0.21
C ILE A 82 -0.96 3.97 0.90
N MET A 83 -1.93 4.48 0.15
CA MET A 83 -3.36 4.29 0.42
C MET A 83 -3.88 3.22 -0.53
N LEU A 84 -4.60 2.24 0.00
CA LEU A 84 -5.13 1.14 -0.80
C LEU A 84 -6.54 0.79 -0.35
N ARG A 85 -7.48 0.85 -1.30
CA ARG A 85 -8.84 0.37 -1.10
C ARG A 85 -8.83 -1.14 -0.90
N GLN A 86 -9.56 -1.61 0.10
CA GLN A 86 -9.69 -3.01 0.45
C GLN A 86 -10.91 -3.67 -0.21
N PRO A 87 -11.04 -5.01 -0.22
CA PRO A 87 -12.18 -5.70 -0.84
C PRO A 87 -13.55 -5.32 -0.26
N ASN A 88 -13.59 -4.87 1.00
CA ASN A 88 -14.82 -4.39 1.66
C ASN A 88 -15.13 -2.91 1.34
N GLY A 89 -14.31 -2.23 0.53
CA GLY A 89 -14.48 -0.85 0.11
C GLY A 89 -13.85 0.21 1.03
N THR A 90 -13.37 -0.16 2.22
CA THR A 90 -12.63 0.74 3.12
C THR A 90 -11.24 1.03 2.55
N ILE A 91 -10.52 2.01 3.13
CA ILE A 91 -9.17 2.38 2.70
C ILE A 91 -8.19 2.11 3.84
N SER A 92 -7.13 1.37 3.53
CA SER A 92 -6.03 1.11 4.46
C SER A 92 -4.81 1.95 4.10
N GLY A 93 -4.02 2.29 5.12
CA GLY A 93 -2.78 3.04 5.01
C GLY A 93 -1.56 2.18 5.32
N TYR A 94 -0.46 2.41 4.61
CA TYR A 94 0.80 1.67 4.78
C TYR A 94 2.01 2.59 4.62
N VAL A 95 3.04 2.33 5.42
CA VAL A 95 4.33 3.02 5.37
C VAL A 95 5.45 1.98 5.28
N GLY A 96 6.36 2.16 4.32
CA GLY A 96 7.48 1.28 4.05
C GLY A 96 8.73 1.73 4.79
N ILE A 97 9.42 0.78 5.43
CA ILE A 97 10.71 0.98 6.10
C ILE A 97 11.76 0.02 5.52
N GLY A 98 13.01 0.47 5.46
CA GLY A 98 14.14 -0.31 4.98
C GLY A 98 14.76 -1.23 6.04
N PRO A 99 15.73 -2.08 5.65
CA PRO A 99 16.35 -3.10 6.51
C PRO A 99 17.09 -2.54 7.72
N GLU A 100 17.59 -1.30 7.62
CA GLU A 100 18.28 -0.62 8.72
C GLU A 100 17.32 -0.10 9.81
N HIS A 101 16.01 -0.13 9.57
CA HIS A 101 15.03 0.37 10.54
C HIS A 101 14.86 -0.62 11.71
N PRO A 102 14.79 -0.16 12.98
CA PRO A 102 14.67 -1.05 14.15
C PRO A 102 13.45 -1.98 14.14
N LEU A 103 12.38 -1.57 13.47
CA LEU A 103 11.14 -2.35 13.31
C LEU A 103 11.08 -3.17 12.01
N PHE A 104 12.18 -3.27 11.27
CA PHE A 104 12.22 -4.11 10.08
C PHE A 104 12.00 -5.58 10.46
N GLY A 105 11.08 -6.26 9.76
CA GLY A 105 10.74 -7.66 10.03
C GLY A 105 9.72 -7.90 11.14
N PHE A 106 9.22 -6.84 11.80
CA PHE A 106 8.22 -6.98 12.86
C PHE A 106 6.82 -7.21 12.27
N GLU A 107 6.18 -8.31 12.67
CA GLU A 107 4.75 -8.50 12.46
C GLU A 107 3.95 -7.48 13.28
N ALA A 108 2.68 -7.26 12.90
CA ALA A 108 1.85 -6.20 13.47
C ALA A 108 1.71 -6.28 15.01
N ASP A 109 1.62 -7.49 15.56
CA ASP A 109 1.49 -7.74 17.00
C ASP A 109 2.80 -7.55 17.79
N ALA A 110 3.94 -7.54 17.10
CA ALA A 110 5.25 -7.27 17.68
C ALA A 110 5.61 -5.78 17.68
N VAL A 111 4.85 -4.93 16.99
CA VAL A 111 5.09 -3.48 16.94
C VAL A 111 4.85 -2.87 18.33
N PRO A 112 5.79 -2.09 18.89
CA PRO A 112 5.62 -1.47 20.19
C PRO A 112 4.36 -0.61 20.27
N VAL A 113 3.66 -0.66 21.41
CA VAL A 113 2.34 -0.04 21.61
C VAL A 113 2.37 1.48 21.36
N ASP A 114 3.45 2.15 21.73
CA ASP A 114 3.67 3.59 21.52
C ASP A 114 3.86 3.97 20.04
N VAL A 115 4.16 3.00 19.19
CA VAL A 115 4.21 3.13 17.73
C VAL A 115 2.87 2.72 17.14
N SER A 116 2.34 1.59 17.59
CA SER A 116 1.07 1.06 17.10
C SER A 116 -0.07 2.05 17.28
N ASN A 117 -0.21 2.64 18.47
CA ASN A 117 -1.35 3.50 18.82
C ASN A 117 -1.32 4.90 18.20
N VAL A 118 -0.32 5.26 17.39
CA VAL A 118 -0.31 6.56 16.69
C VAL A 118 -1.29 6.58 15.52
N VAL A 119 -1.76 5.41 15.08
CA VAL A 119 -2.72 5.28 13.98
C VAL A 119 -4.05 4.68 14.43
N HIS A 120 -5.07 4.90 13.60
CA HIS A 120 -6.43 4.42 13.77
C HIS A 120 -6.48 2.92 14.00
N GLY A 121 -6.99 2.53 15.17
CA GLY A 121 -7.13 1.11 15.55
C GLY A 121 -5.82 0.39 15.87
N GLY A 122 -4.67 1.06 15.73
CA GLY A 122 -3.36 0.45 15.87
C GLY A 122 -2.77 -0.03 14.54
N VAL A 123 -1.50 -0.43 14.57
CA VAL A 123 -0.86 -1.13 13.45
C VAL A 123 -1.44 -2.55 13.37
N THR A 124 -2.08 -2.87 12.25
CA THR A 124 -2.73 -4.16 11.97
C THR A 124 -2.06 -4.94 10.84
N TYR A 125 -1.05 -4.35 10.19
CA TYR A 125 -0.28 -4.96 9.11
C TYR A 125 1.22 -4.80 9.35
N GLY A 126 1.98 -5.88 9.18
CA GLY A 126 3.44 -5.88 9.25
C GLY A 126 4.02 -7.01 8.42
N LYS A 127 4.39 -6.75 7.17
CA LYS A 127 4.88 -7.76 6.21
C LYS A 127 5.85 -7.17 5.20
N ALA A 128 6.72 -8.02 4.66
CA ALA A 128 7.51 -7.68 3.48
C ALA A 128 6.60 -7.39 2.27
N CYS A 129 7.13 -6.62 1.30
CA CYS A 129 6.44 -6.35 0.04
C CYS A 129 5.87 -7.63 -0.62
N GLU A 130 4.62 -7.55 -1.09
CA GLU A 130 3.89 -8.71 -1.62
C GLU A 130 4.29 -9.12 -3.06
N VAL A 131 5.10 -8.33 -3.79
CA VAL A 131 5.56 -8.72 -5.13
C VAL A 131 6.88 -9.51 -5.07
N ASN A 132 6.72 -10.83 -5.03
CA ASN A 132 7.53 -11.85 -5.70
C ASN A 132 9.04 -11.59 -5.86
N ARG A 133 9.82 -11.70 -4.79
CA ARG A 133 11.28 -11.87 -4.96
C ARG A 133 11.66 -13.30 -5.38
N PHE A 134 10.85 -14.34 -5.09
CA PHE A 134 11.29 -15.73 -5.28
C PHE A 134 10.26 -16.72 -5.81
N ALA A 135 9.14 -16.28 -6.40
CA ALA A 135 8.21 -17.23 -7.05
C ALA A 135 8.79 -17.75 -8.39
N ARG A 136 9.82 -18.60 -8.31
CA ARG A 136 10.23 -19.49 -9.39
C ARG A 136 9.16 -20.59 -9.50
N GLU A 137 8.14 -20.28 -10.29
CA GLU A 137 7.14 -21.18 -10.89
C GLU A 137 6.21 -21.99 -9.96
N ALA A 138 4.89 -21.81 -10.14
CA ALA A 138 3.86 -22.86 -10.39
C ALA A 138 2.46 -22.39 -9.92
N TYR A 139 1.49 -22.33 -10.85
CA TYR A 139 0.04 -22.22 -10.59
C TYR A 139 -0.57 -20.91 -10.03
N GLY A 140 -0.19 -19.73 -10.53
CA GLY A 140 -0.98 -18.52 -10.23
C GLY A 140 -0.75 -17.35 -11.18
N LYS A 141 -1.81 -16.60 -11.49
CA LYS A 141 -1.66 -15.27 -12.13
C LYS A 141 -0.93 -14.37 -11.12
N PRO A 142 0.15 -13.65 -11.51
CA PRO A 142 0.80 -12.68 -10.63
C PRO A 142 -0.22 -11.73 -10.01
N ARG A 143 -0.13 -11.46 -8.70
CA ARG A 143 -0.97 -10.42 -8.08
C ARG A 143 -0.66 -9.09 -8.75
N GLN A 144 -1.70 -8.42 -9.25
CA GLN A 144 -1.56 -7.14 -9.95
C GLN A 144 -1.29 -6.03 -8.93
N GLU A 145 -0.46 -5.06 -9.31
CA GLU A 145 0.01 -3.94 -8.46
C GLU A 145 -1.13 -3.11 -7.89
N ARG A 146 -2.27 -3.02 -8.60
CA ARG A 146 -3.50 -2.37 -8.13
C ARG A 146 -4.11 -2.99 -6.87
N TYR A 147 -3.62 -4.15 -6.44
CA TYR A 147 -4.13 -4.91 -5.30
C TYR A 147 -3.13 -5.06 -4.16
N THR A 148 -1.85 -4.76 -4.37
CA THR A 148 -0.77 -5.12 -3.45
C THR A 148 -0.19 -3.89 -2.76
N VAL A 149 0.24 -4.10 -1.52
CA VAL A 149 1.10 -3.17 -0.79
C VAL A 149 2.53 -3.38 -1.30
N CYS A 150 2.87 -2.68 -2.39
CA CYS A 150 4.24 -2.56 -2.85
C CYS A 150 4.45 -1.31 -3.69
N HIS A 151 5.72 -0.88 -3.76
CA HIS A 151 6.29 0.14 -4.64
C HIS A 151 6.43 -0.43 -6.05
N VAL A 152 6.22 0.39 -7.10
CA VAL A 152 6.80 0.09 -8.42
C VAL A 152 7.29 1.41 -9.05
N THR A 153 8.59 1.70 -9.14
CA THR A 153 9.54 1.20 -10.15
C THR A 153 9.13 1.62 -11.61
N ARG A 154 9.79 2.63 -12.20
CA ARG A 154 9.52 3.26 -13.53
C ARG A 154 10.04 2.53 -14.80
N VAL A 155 9.30 1.59 -15.40
CA VAL A 155 9.74 0.61 -16.45
C VAL A 155 10.78 1.10 -17.48
N ARG A 156 11.87 0.32 -17.66
CA ARG A 156 12.62 0.22 -18.94
C ARG A 156 12.53 -1.22 -19.46
N LEU A 157 12.06 -1.39 -20.70
CA LEU A 157 12.08 -2.66 -21.41
C LEU A 157 13.53 -3.07 -21.73
N VAL A 158 13.97 -4.23 -21.23
CA VAL A 158 15.19 -4.91 -21.70
C VAL A 158 14.79 -6.31 -22.14
N GLN A 159 15.08 -6.63 -23.40
CA GLN A 159 14.84 -7.93 -24.00
C GLN A 159 15.73 -9.01 -23.34
N GLU A 160 15.18 -10.22 -23.27
CA GLU A 160 15.89 -11.49 -23.09
C GLU A 160 16.27 -11.96 -21.67
N TYR A 161 15.35 -11.87 -20.69
CA TYR A 161 15.13 -12.94 -19.70
C TYR A 161 13.81 -12.69 -18.94
N ARG A 162 13.07 -13.76 -18.63
CA ARG A 162 11.70 -13.69 -18.08
C ARG A 162 11.69 -13.62 -16.54
N THR A 163 12.51 -12.76 -15.95
CA THR A 163 12.25 -12.22 -14.60
C THR A 163 11.66 -10.84 -14.78
N VAL A 164 10.42 -10.68 -14.33
CA VAL A 164 9.73 -9.38 -14.36
C VAL A 164 10.24 -8.59 -13.17
N GLN A 165 11.43 -8.00 -13.32
CA GLN A 165 11.94 -6.96 -12.44
C GLN A 165 11.51 -5.65 -13.07
N THR A 166 10.59 -4.93 -12.43
CA THR A 166 9.93 -3.82 -13.10
C THR A 166 10.79 -2.55 -13.17
N THR A 167 11.81 -2.32 -12.30
CA THR A 167 12.90 -1.32 -12.47
C THR A 167 14.04 -1.35 -11.44
N LYS A 168 15.07 -0.54 -11.74
CA LYS A 168 15.98 0.14 -10.80
C LYS A 168 15.23 1.14 -9.93
N ASP A 169 15.46 1.05 -8.63
CA ASP A 169 14.77 1.78 -7.58
C ASP A 169 15.56 3.04 -7.16
N GLU A 170 14.88 4.11 -6.74
CA GLU A 170 15.49 5.24 -6.02
C GLU A 170 15.64 4.94 -4.52
N PHE A 171 14.88 3.96 -4.02
CA PHE A 171 15.20 3.28 -2.77
C PHE A 171 16.28 2.24 -3.08
N ASP A 172 17.51 2.46 -2.65
CA ASP A 172 18.62 1.48 -2.76
C ASP A 172 18.38 0.20 -1.90
N HIS A 173 17.13 -0.04 -1.52
CA HIS A 173 16.67 -1.09 -0.61
C HIS A 173 15.54 -1.85 -1.28
N GLU A 174 15.92 -2.93 -1.96
CA GLU A 174 14.95 -3.86 -2.54
C GLU A 174 14.02 -4.45 -1.45
N ASP A 175 14.42 -4.38 -0.17
CA ASP A 175 13.82 -5.02 1.00
C ASP A 175 13.02 -3.99 1.82
N LEU A 176 11.81 -3.63 1.37
CA LEU A 176 10.89 -2.85 2.19
C LEU A 176 10.01 -3.76 3.05
N TRP A 177 9.92 -3.42 4.33
CA TRP A 177 8.94 -3.95 5.26
C TRP A 177 7.82 -2.91 5.43
N TRP A 178 6.58 -3.31 5.18
CA TRP A 178 5.42 -2.43 5.26
C TRP A 178 4.72 -2.60 6.59
N LEU A 179 4.55 -1.50 7.30
CA LEU A 179 3.70 -1.39 8.47
C LEU A 179 2.44 -0.61 8.09
N GLY A 180 1.28 -1.02 8.58
CA GLY A 180 0.02 -0.37 8.18
C GLY A 180 -1.14 -0.64 9.10
N PHE A 181 -2.26 0.01 8.79
CA PHE A 181 -3.51 -0.04 9.53
C PHE A 181 -4.68 -0.11 8.55
N ASP A 182 -5.81 -0.61 9.02
CA ASP A 182 -7.07 -0.63 8.27
C ASP A 182 -8.14 0.25 8.93
N THR A 183 -9.19 0.55 8.18
CA THR A 183 -10.33 1.36 8.64
C THR A 183 -11.60 0.53 8.72
N ASP A 184 -11.46 -0.72 9.19
CA ASP A 184 -12.55 -1.66 9.45
C ASP A 184 -12.66 -1.93 10.97
N HIS A 185 -12.83 -0.85 11.75
CA HIS A 185 -12.96 -0.91 13.20
C HIS A 185 -14.37 -0.50 13.68
N PRO A 186 -14.73 -0.77 14.96
CA PRO A 186 -16.00 -0.32 15.51
C PRO A 186 -16.20 1.19 15.36
N GLY A 187 -17.26 1.59 14.65
CA GLY A 187 -17.59 2.99 14.34
C GLY A 187 -17.15 3.45 12.96
N ASP A 188 -16.49 2.60 12.17
CA ASP A 188 -16.18 2.87 10.77
C ASP A 188 -17.30 2.43 9.83
N LEU A 189 -17.56 3.22 8.79
CA LEU A 189 -18.48 2.86 7.74
C LEU A 189 -17.77 1.97 6.72
N ILE A 190 -18.23 0.71 6.61
CA ILE A 190 -17.76 -0.25 5.61
C ILE A 190 -18.66 -0.18 4.36
N PRO A 191 -18.18 0.28 3.20
CA PRO A 191 -19.01 0.49 2.02
C PRO A 191 -19.66 -0.80 1.48
N ALA A 192 -18.91 -1.89 1.36
CA ALA A 192 -19.45 -3.18 0.91
C ALA A 192 -20.08 -4.01 2.05
N GLY A 193 -20.14 -3.47 3.27
CA GLY A 193 -20.77 -4.13 4.41
C GLY A 193 -22.29 -4.24 4.23
N HIS A 194 -22.90 -5.26 4.85
CA HIS A 194 -24.36 -5.40 4.85
C HIS A 194 -25.03 -4.13 5.38
N ARG A 195 -25.99 -3.58 4.62
CA ARG A 195 -26.74 -2.35 5.00
C ARG A 195 -27.37 -2.44 6.39
N ASN A 196 -27.70 -3.64 6.87
CA ASN A 196 -28.29 -3.89 8.19
C ASN A 196 -27.27 -3.82 9.35
N VAL A 197 -25.97 -3.79 9.04
CA VAL A 197 -24.87 -3.71 10.03
C VAL A 197 -24.36 -2.27 10.15
N ARG A 198 -24.64 -1.40 9.16
CA ARG A 198 -24.33 0.03 9.21
C ARG A 198 -25.08 0.66 10.38
N ARG A 199 -24.35 1.10 11.40
CA ARG A 199 -24.91 1.76 12.58
C ARG A 199 -25.06 3.23 12.28
N ARG A 200 -26.10 3.83 12.86
CA ARG A 200 -26.30 5.27 12.80
C ARG A 200 -25.11 5.95 13.50
N GLY A 201 -24.31 6.70 12.75
CA GLY A 201 -23.12 7.40 13.26
C GLY A 201 -21.79 6.81 12.79
N ASP A 202 -21.78 5.69 12.06
CA ASP A 202 -20.55 5.18 11.45
C ASP A 202 -19.96 6.21 10.47
N VAL A 203 -18.63 6.35 10.51
CA VAL A 203 -17.90 7.36 9.73
C VAL A 203 -17.08 6.68 8.65
N TYR A 204 -17.23 7.13 7.41
CA TYR A 204 -16.33 6.71 6.34
C TYR A 204 -14.97 7.37 6.51
N ARG A 205 -13.91 6.56 6.56
CA ARG A 205 -12.53 7.04 6.60
C ARG A 205 -12.06 7.22 5.16
N ASP A 206 -12.20 8.45 4.68
CA ASP A 206 -11.82 8.86 3.33
C ASP A 206 -10.29 8.90 3.15
N GLN A 207 -9.85 9.16 1.93
CA GLN A 207 -8.41 9.28 1.63
C GLN A 207 -7.73 10.39 2.42
N SER A 208 -8.42 11.50 2.72
CA SER A 208 -7.83 12.60 3.51
C SER A 208 -7.48 12.15 4.92
N TYR A 209 -8.38 11.39 5.56
CA TYR A 209 -8.15 10.79 6.86
C TYR A 209 -7.00 9.79 6.83
N VAL A 210 -7.02 8.84 5.89
CA VAL A 210 -5.98 7.80 5.80
C VAL A 210 -4.62 8.42 5.48
N TYR A 211 -4.57 9.44 4.63
CA TYR A 211 -3.35 10.21 4.37
C TYR A 211 -2.76 10.79 5.65
N GLY A 212 -3.57 11.48 6.48
CA GLY A 212 -3.10 12.04 7.75
C GLY A 212 -2.51 10.98 8.68
N GLN A 213 -3.16 9.83 8.78
CA GLN A 213 -2.70 8.69 9.58
C GLN A 213 -1.39 8.08 9.04
N CYS A 214 -1.23 7.99 7.71
CA CYS A 214 0.05 7.58 7.10
C CYS A 214 1.18 8.55 7.44
N VAL A 215 0.94 9.85 7.40
CA VAL A 215 1.94 10.87 7.74
C VAL A 215 2.34 10.78 9.21
N GLU A 216 1.38 10.59 10.13
CA GLU A 216 1.67 10.40 11.56
C GLU A 216 2.52 9.14 11.81
N LEU A 217 2.18 8.03 11.17
CA LEU A 217 2.96 6.80 11.25
C LEU A 217 4.38 7.00 10.70
N ALA A 218 4.51 7.62 9.54
CA ALA A 218 5.80 7.89 8.92
C ALA A 218 6.71 8.73 9.84
N ARG A 219 6.17 9.81 10.43
CA ARG A 219 6.90 10.63 11.42
C ARG A 219 7.37 9.81 12.61
N ARG A 220 6.49 8.96 13.14
CA ARG A 220 6.83 8.11 14.30
C ARG A 220 7.95 7.13 13.98
N LEU A 221 7.87 6.47 12.82
CA LEU A 221 8.90 5.54 12.35
C LEU A 221 10.24 6.26 12.12
N LYS A 222 10.23 7.40 11.43
CA LYS A 222 11.45 8.20 11.22
C LYS A 222 12.09 8.64 12.53
N SER A 223 11.30 9.05 13.52
CA SER A 223 11.80 9.42 14.84
C SER A 223 12.50 8.25 15.55
N LEU A 224 12.00 7.01 15.40
CA LEU A 224 12.61 5.82 16.00
C LEU A 224 13.93 5.45 15.32
N ALA A 225 13.97 5.52 13.99
CA ALA A 225 15.21 5.30 13.24
C ALA A 225 16.31 6.26 13.69
N ASN A 226 16.00 7.56 13.75
CA ASN A 226 16.95 8.58 14.18
C ASN A 226 17.43 8.36 15.63
N ALA A 227 16.54 7.93 16.54
CA ALA A 227 16.91 7.63 17.92
C ALA A 227 17.85 6.41 18.01
N ALA A 228 17.60 5.37 17.23
CA ALA A 228 18.46 4.19 17.17
C ALA A 228 19.86 4.51 16.62
N GLU A 229 19.95 5.37 15.60
CA GLU A 229 21.21 5.86 15.06
C GLU A 229 22.02 6.68 16.09
N GLN A 230 21.36 7.53 16.88
CA GLN A 230 22.04 8.31 17.93
C GLN A 230 22.56 7.43 19.08
N HIS A 231 21.87 6.34 19.38
CA HIS A 231 22.31 5.38 20.40
C HIS A 231 23.48 4.50 19.92
N SER A 232 23.59 4.21 18.61
CA SER A 232 24.70 3.41 18.07
C SER A 232 26.02 4.19 17.98
N ASP A 233 25.97 5.52 17.75
CA ASP A 233 27.18 6.37 17.65
C ASP A 233 27.74 6.81 19.03
N GLY A 234 26.95 6.69 20.10
CA GLY A 234 27.31 7.07 21.48
C GLY A 234 27.88 5.95 22.37
N GLY A 235 28.06 4.74 21.83
CA GLY A 235 28.31 3.52 22.62
C GLY A 235 29.74 3.35 23.16
N LYS A 236 30.08 4.00 24.27
CA LYS A 236 31.03 3.41 25.23
C LYS A 236 30.38 2.12 25.76
N GLN A 237 30.94 0.95 25.43
CA GLN A 237 30.48 -0.31 26.00
C GLN A 237 30.46 -0.19 27.55
N PRO A 238 29.40 -0.65 28.24
CA PRO A 238 29.45 -0.82 29.68
C PRO A 238 30.59 -1.80 30.00
N GLN A 239 31.69 -1.31 30.54
CA GLN A 239 32.74 -2.18 31.07
C GLN A 239 32.13 -2.92 32.25
N LEU A 240 31.98 -4.24 32.10
CA LEU A 240 31.72 -5.11 33.24
C LEU A 240 32.84 -4.87 34.27
N PRO A 241 32.50 -4.65 35.55
CA PRO A 241 33.51 -4.51 36.58
C PRO A 241 34.38 -5.79 36.60
N PRO A 242 35.71 -5.65 36.75
CA PRO A 242 36.58 -6.82 36.82
C PRO A 242 36.13 -7.72 37.99
N PRO A 243 36.24 -9.05 37.83
CA PRO A 243 35.90 -9.97 38.91
C PRO A 243 36.75 -9.64 40.15
N HIS A 244 36.09 -9.51 41.30
CA HIS A 244 36.78 -9.31 42.56
C HIS A 244 37.55 -10.59 42.90
N ASP A 245 38.88 -10.47 42.98
CA ASP A 245 39.73 -11.53 43.54
C ASP A 245 39.36 -11.71 45.01
N ASN A 246 38.64 -12.80 45.29
CA ASN A 246 38.30 -13.21 46.64
C ASN A 246 39.57 -13.82 47.26
N VAL A 247 40.50 -12.97 47.72
CA VAL A 247 41.63 -13.40 48.55
C VAL A 247 41.08 -13.68 49.95
N GLY A 248 40.41 -14.82 50.08
CA GLY A 248 40.08 -15.44 51.35
C GLY A 248 41.35 -16.03 51.95
N GLY A 249 42.02 -15.25 52.79
CA GLY A 249 43.00 -15.77 53.72
C GLY A 249 42.32 -16.73 54.69
N ALA A 250 42.88 -17.92 54.82
CA ALA A 250 42.69 -18.77 55.99
C ALA A 250 44.05 -19.36 56.35
N ALA A 251 44.39 -19.15 57.61
CA ALA A 251 45.59 -19.59 58.30
C ALA A 251 45.65 -21.12 58.45
#